data_AF-A0A431ISB5-F1
#
_entry.id   AF-A0A431ISB5-F1
#
_cell.length_a   1.000
_cell.length_b   1.000
_cell.length_c   1.000
_cell.angle_alpha   90.00
_cell.angle_beta   90.00
_cell.angle_gamma   90.00
#
_symmetry.space_group_name_H-M   'P 1'
#
loop_
_entity.id
_entity.type
_entity.pdbx_description
1 polymer ?
#
loop_
_entity_poly.entity_id
_entity_poly.type
_entity_poly.pdbx_seq_one_letter_code
_entity_poly.pdbx_strand_id
1 'polypeptide(L)'
;MVNCTDIYLVKVSGIRKLSLFVLRIKDKTIIDLRSDKSLLMLEAGHYEIDTIYGKDQESFLLTLVDIATMYTIIIKLDNKAAKIVEDALIKLFSNSLLPLKSITSDNGGEFSCHNEIKNIYSIEWYFCHPYCSWERGLNENTNGLIRRFLPKGSDFNLVTDETIRFIQNSLSS
;
A
#
# COMPACT_ATOMS: atom_id res chain seq x y z
N MET A 1 -2.26 -0.53 25.05
CA MET A 1 -2.02 -1.20 23.75
C MET A 1 -3.27 -0.98 22.92
N VAL A 2 -3.20 -0.09 21.95
CA VAL A 2 -4.29 0.09 20.97
C VAL A 2 -4.16 -1.08 19.99
N ASN A 3 -5.25 -1.83 19.79
CA ASN A 3 -5.24 -3.03 18.97
C ASN A 3 -5.26 -2.62 17.48
N CYS A 4 -4.31 -3.14 16.69
CA CYS A 4 -4.15 -3.02 15.23
C CYS A 4 -5.35 -3.57 14.40
N THR A 5 -6.52 -3.76 15.01
CA THR A 5 -7.69 -4.43 14.39
C THR A 5 -8.83 -3.44 14.20
N ASP A 6 -8.61 -2.47 13.33
CA ASP A 6 -9.69 -1.68 12.73
C ASP A 6 -10.44 -2.49 11.67
N ILE A 7 -10.67 -3.79 11.91
CA ILE A 7 -11.40 -4.66 10.99
C ILE A 7 -12.70 -5.12 11.63
N TYR A 8 -13.80 -5.12 10.88
CA TYR A 8 -15.09 -5.67 11.28
C TYR A 8 -15.69 -6.54 10.17
N LEU A 9 -16.58 -7.47 10.56
CA LEU A 9 -17.27 -8.35 9.63
C LEU A 9 -18.60 -7.72 9.18
N VAL A 10 -18.81 -7.64 7.87
CA VAL A 10 -20.09 -7.24 7.28
C VAL A 10 -20.72 -8.44 6.59
N LYS A 11 -21.98 -8.72 6.92
CA LYS A 11 -22.77 -9.75 6.25
C LYS A 11 -23.09 -9.31 4.82
N VAL A 12 -22.73 -10.12 3.83
CA VAL A 12 -23.08 -9.87 2.43
C VAL A 12 -24.56 -10.21 2.23
N SER A 13 -25.38 -9.19 1.94
CA SER A 13 -26.78 -9.36 1.56
C SER A 13 -26.88 -9.93 0.14
N GLY A 14 -27.70 -10.97 -0.06
CA GLY A 14 -28.02 -11.52 -1.40
C GLY A 14 -27.65 -12.99 -1.65
N ILE A 15 -26.82 -13.62 -0.79
CA ILE A 15 -26.44 -15.03 -0.95
C ILE A 15 -27.33 -15.90 -0.04
N ARG A 16 -28.24 -16.68 -0.64
CA ARG A 16 -29.33 -17.39 0.06
C ARG A 16 -28.93 -18.63 0.88
N LYS A 17 -27.66 -19.07 0.92
CA LYS A 17 -27.33 -20.34 1.62
C LYS A 17 -26.04 -20.44 2.43
N LEU A 18 -25.22 -19.41 2.52
CA LEU A 18 -24.15 -19.30 3.53
C LEU A 18 -23.97 -17.82 3.80
N SER A 19 -23.99 -17.40 5.07
CA SER A 19 -23.64 -16.02 5.42
C SER A 19 -22.16 -15.79 5.10
N LEU A 20 -21.88 -15.21 3.93
CA LEU A 20 -20.55 -14.73 3.59
C LEU A 20 -20.32 -13.43 4.38
N PHE A 21 -19.25 -13.39 5.16
CA PHE A 21 -18.81 -12.19 5.85
C PHE A 21 -17.57 -11.65 5.15
N VAL A 22 -17.55 -10.34 4.91
CA VAL A 22 -16.38 -9.66 4.34
C VAL A 22 -15.77 -8.78 5.42
N LEU A 23 -14.44 -8.86 5.56
CA LEU A 23 -13.66 -7.98 6.43
C LEU A 23 -13.67 -6.56 5.85
N ARG A 24 -13.98 -5.57 6.68
CA ARG A 24 -13.94 -4.15 6.33
C ARG A 24 -13.10 -3.37 7.32
N ILE A 25 -12.36 -2.39 6.80
CA ILE A 25 -11.57 -1.44 7.60
C ILE A 25 -12.49 -0.34 8.16
N LYS A 26 -12.33 0.00 9.43
CA LYS A 26 -13.02 1.10 10.14
C LYS A 26 -12.35 2.44 9.85
N ASP A 27 -13.07 3.53 10.14
CA ASP A 27 -12.52 4.89 10.20
C ASP A 27 -11.72 5.30 8.95
N LYS A 28 -12.20 4.85 7.79
CA LYS A 28 -11.60 5.18 6.50
C LYS A 28 -11.97 6.60 6.09
N THR A 29 -10.97 7.35 5.67
CA THR A 29 -11.17 8.56 4.87
C THR A 29 -11.14 8.16 3.40
N ILE A 30 -12.19 8.48 2.64
CA ILE A 30 -12.28 8.13 1.21
C ILE A 30 -11.48 9.14 0.39
N ILE A 31 -10.92 8.70 -0.73
CA ILE A 31 -10.05 9.49 -1.61
C ILE A 31 -10.66 10.80 -2.11
N ASP A 32 -11.99 10.93 -2.17
CA ASP A 32 -12.68 12.18 -2.56
C ASP A 32 -12.30 13.38 -1.68
N LEU A 33 -11.81 13.13 -0.45
CA LEU A 33 -11.40 14.17 0.51
C LEU A 33 -9.93 14.56 0.37
N ARG A 34 -9.22 13.97 -0.59
CA ARG A 34 -7.81 14.24 -0.85
C ARG A 34 -7.64 15.61 -1.51
N SER A 35 -6.57 16.32 -1.14
CA SER A 35 -6.35 17.70 -1.60
C SER A 35 -6.06 17.79 -3.10
N ASP A 36 -6.52 18.87 -3.73
CA ASP A 36 -6.26 19.16 -5.16
C ASP A 36 -4.77 19.15 -5.51
N LYS A 37 -3.89 19.59 -4.60
CA LYS A 37 -2.43 19.60 -4.84
C LYS A 37 -1.88 18.21 -5.14
N SER A 38 -2.38 17.23 -4.41
CA SER A 38 -1.96 15.85 -4.58
C SER A 38 -2.61 15.21 -5.80
N LEU A 39 -3.81 15.64 -6.21
CA LEU A 39 -4.43 15.23 -7.48
C LEU A 39 -3.69 15.84 -8.69
N LEU A 40 -3.18 17.05 -8.55
CA LEU A 40 -2.44 17.79 -9.56
C LEU A 40 -0.94 17.44 -9.61
N MET A 41 -0.48 16.47 -8.81
CA MET A 41 0.93 16.02 -8.78
C MET A 41 1.93 17.15 -8.47
N LEU A 42 1.54 18.14 -7.66
CA LEU A 42 2.30 19.39 -7.52
C LEU A 42 3.39 19.37 -6.44
N GLU A 43 3.34 18.42 -5.50
CA GLU A 43 4.31 18.36 -4.40
C GLU A 43 4.62 16.94 -3.94
N ALA A 44 5.86 16.72 -3.49
CA ALA A 44 6.30 15.45 -2.93
C ALA A 44 5.71 15.21 -1.53
N GLY A 45 5.70 13.93 -1.13
CA GLY A 45 5.22 13.42 0.14
C GLY A 45 3.82 12.81 0.11
N HIS A 46 3.22 12.68 -1.07
CA HIS A 46 1.95 11.98 -1.26
C HIS A 46 2.23 10.64 -1.92
N TYR A 47 2.08 9.55 -1.18
CA TYR A 47 2.39 8.20 -1.68
C TYR A 47 1.12 7.43 -2.01
N GLU A 48 1.12 6.72 -3.14
CA GLU A 48 0.24 5.56 -3.33
C GLU A 48 0.99 4.32 -2.87
N ILE A 49 0.31 3.41 -2.16
CA ILE A 49 0.89 2.16 -1.71
C ILE A 49 0.07 0.94 -2.16
N ASP A 50 0.75 -0.16 -2.45
CA ASP A 50 0.13 -1.42 -2.85
C ASP A 50 1.00 -2.61 -2.44
N THR A 51 0.40 -3.80 -2.36
CA THR A 51 1.12 -5.04 -2.08
C THR A 51 1.18 -5.91 -3.33
N ILE A 52 2.39 -6.23 -3.78
CA ILE A 52 2.63 -7.20 -4.84
C ILE A 52 2.81 -8.58 -4.22
N TYR A 53 2.01 -9.54 -4.69
CA TYR A 53 2.02 -10.93 -4.21
C TYR A 53 2.96 -11.79 -5.07
N GLY A 54 3.91 -12.46 -4.42
CA GLY A 54 4.87 -13.36 -5.05
C GLY A 54 4.31 -14.76 -5.26
N LYS A 55 5.21 -15.72 -5.41
CA LYS A 55 4.90 -17.14 -5.60
C LYS A 55 3.98 -17.64 -4.48
N ASP A 56 2.92 -18.34 -4.88
CA ASP A 56 1.93 -19.00 -4.00
C ASP A 56 1.31 -18.10 -2.92
N GLN A 57 1.46 -16.77 -3.05
CA GLN A 57 1.12 -15.79 -2.02
C GLN A 57 1.87 -16.01 -0.69
N GLU A 58 3.14 -16.45 -0.77
CA GLU A 58 4.02 -16.68 0.40
C GLU A 58 5.22 -15.71 0.46
N SER A 59 5.32 -14.79 -0.50
CA SER A 59 6.32 -13.73 -0.50
C SER A 59 5.68 -12.43 -0.98
N PHE A 60 6.09 -11.28 -0.45
CA PHE A 60 5.38 -10.02 -0.66
C PHE A 60 6.35 -8.85 -0.83
N LEU A 61 5.98 -7.92 -1.71
CA LEU A 61 6.61 -6.60 -1.80
C LEU A 61 5.57 -5.54 -1.50
N LEU A 62 5.87 -4.63 -0.58
CA LEU A 62 5.15 -3.37 -0.43
C LEU A 62 5.78 -2.35 -1.37
N THR A 63 4.97 -1.72 -2.22
CA THR A 63 5.39 -0.61 -3.06
C THR A 63 4.85 0.70 -2.50
N LEU A 64 5.68 1.73 -2.53
CA LEU A 64 5.29 3.12 -2.27
C LEU A 64 5.76 3.97 -3.43
N VAL A 65 4.85 4.71 -4.06
CA VAL A 65 5.17 5.58 -5.18
C VAL A 65 4.77 6.99 -4.82
N ASP A 66 5.75 7.90 -4.76
CA ASP A 66 5.49 9.32 -4.60
C ASP A 66 4.82 9.86 -5.87
N ILE A 67 3.69 10.53 -5.73
CA ILE A 67 2.81 10.86 -6.84
C ILE A 67 3.35 11.99 -7.71
N ALA A 68 4.06 12.95 -7.11
CA ALA A 68 4.61 14.09 -7.84
C ALA A 68 5.93 13.75 -8.53
N THR A 69 6.76 12.94 -7.87
CA THR A 69 8.13 12.63 -8.34
C THR A 69 8.23 11.27 -9.03
N MET A 70 7.19 10.43 -8.91
CA MET A 70 7.19 9.01 -9.32
C MET A 70 8.27 8.16 -8.63
N TYR A 71 8.92 8.70 -7.59
CA TYR A 71 9.95 8.00 -6.86
C TYR A 71 9.36 6.74 -6.20
N THR A 72 9.92 5.59 -6.55
CA THR A 72 9.39 4.29 -6.16
C THR A 72 10.27 3.62 -5.11
N ILE A 73 9.64 3.22 -4.01
CA ILE A 73 10.24 2.45 -2.93
C ILE A 73 9.59 1.06 -2.92
N ILE A 74 10.40 0.03 -2.75
CA ILE A 74 10.01 -1.36 -2.72
C ILE A 74 10.58 -1.97 -1.43
N ILE A 75 9.70 -2.47 -0.58
CA ILE A 75 10.07 -3.12 0.69
C ILE A 75 9.67 -4.59 0.61
N LYS A 76 10.62 -5.49 0.89
CA LYS A 76 10.31 -6.91 1.11
C LYS A 76 9.60 -7.09 2.44
N LEU A 77 8.50 -7.85 2.46
CA LEU A 77 7.78 -8.19 3.67
C LEU A 77 7.83 -9.70 3.93
N ASP A 78 8.00 -10.08 5.19
CA ASP A 78 7.96 -11.48 5.61
C ASP A 78 6.57 -12.09 5.46
N ASN A 79 5.52 -11.29 5.67
CA ASN A 79 4.12 -11.64 5.41
C ASN A 79 3.26 -10.38 5.28
N LYS A 80 1.97 -10.56 4.95
CA LYS A 80 1.00 -9.48 4.72
C LYS A 80 0.20 -9.04 5.96
N ALA A 81 0.58 -9.47 7.17
CA ALA A 81 -0.14 -9.06 8.37
C ALA A 81 -0.04 -7.54 8.54
N ALA A 82 -1.15 -6.88 8.91
CA ALA A 82 -1.21 -5.42 8.97
C ALA A 82 -0.13 -4.81 9.87
N LYS A 83 0.23 -5.50 10.97
CA LYS A 83 1.30 -5.08 11.86
C LYS A 83 2.70 -5.13 11.20
N ILE A 84 2.95 -6.11 10.34
CA ILE A 84 4.22 -6.21 9.59
C ILE A 84 4.34 -5.08 8.57
N VAL A 85 3.23 -4.74 7.90
CA VAL A 85 3.19 -3.58 6.99
C VAL A 85 3.40 -2.28 7.76
N GLU A 86 2.71 -2.10 8.89
CA GLU A 86 2.88 -0.94 9.77
C GLU A 86 4.34 -0.78 10.22
N ASP A 87 4.95 -1.84 10.77
CA ASP A 87 6.33 -1.81 11.26
C ASP A 87 7.33 -1.51 10.13
N ALA A 88 7.08 -2.02 8.91
CA ALA A 88 7.88 -1.71 7.73
C ALA A 88 7.78 -0.23 7.34
N LEU A 89 6.58 0.35 7.34
CA LEU A 89 6.36 1.78 7.08
C LEU A 89 7.02 2.65 8.16
N ILE A 90 6.86 2.30 9.44
CA ILE A 90 7.50 3.02 10.56
C ILE A 90 9.02 2.97 10.41
N LYS A 91 9.59 1.80 10.08
CA LYS A 91 11.02 1.65 9.86
C LYS A 91 11.50 2.49 8.68
N LEU A 92 10.76 2.53 7.57
CA LEU A 92 11.11 3.36 6.41
C LEU A 92 11.15 4.84 6.79
N PHE A 93 10.06 5.36 7.36
CA PHE A 93 9.93 6.79 7.61
C PHE A 93 10.74 7.28 8.81
N SER A 94 10.99 6.44 9.82
CA SER A 94 11.88 6.82 10.94
C SER A 94 13.36 6.89 10.53
N ASN A 95 13.76 6.22 9.45
CA ASN A 95 15.15 6.18 8.98
C ASN A 95 15.38 6.94 7.67
N SER A 96 14.43 7.79 7.25
CA SER A 96 14.55 8.56 6.01
C SER A 96 14.21 10.03 6.21
N LEU A 97 14.66 10.87 5.28
CA LEU A 97 14.27 12.28 5.18
C LEU A 97 13.21 12.50 4.10
N LEU A 98 12.48 11.43 3.76
CA LEU A 98 11.43 11.49 2.76
C LEU A 98 10.31 12.42 3.25
N PRO A 99 9.82 13.36 2.42
CA PRO A 99 8.61 14.09 2.77
C PRO A 99 7.47 13.09 2.92
N LEU A 100 6.60 13.29 3.90
CA LEU A 100 5.43 12.46 4.16
C LEU A 100 4.27 13.35 4.57
N LYS A 101 3.22 13.36 3.74
CA LYS A 101 2.04 14.22 3.86
C LYS A 101 0.75 13.41 3.82
N SER A 102 0.68 12.43 2.92
CA SER A 102 -0.43 11.48 2.91
C SER A 102 -0.04 10.16 2.29
N ILE A 103 -0.81 9.13 2.64
CA ILE A 103 -0.77 7.81 2.01
C ILE A 103 -2.14 7.52 1.39
N THR A 104 -2.16 6.91 0.21
CA THR A 104 -3.36 6.39 -0.44
C THR A 104 -3.20 4.89 -0.66
N SER A 105 -4.16 4.09 -0.22
CA SER A 105 -4.15 2.64 -0.39
C SER A 105 -5.46 2.12 -0.97
N ASP A 106 -5.48 0.84 -1.34
CA ASP A 106 -6.72 0.12 -1.55
C ASP A 106 -7.35 -0.29 -0.21
N ASN A 107 -8.42 -1.09 -0.27
CA ASN A 107 -9.12 -1.59 0.91
C ASN A 107 -8.54 -2.93 1.45
N GLY A 108 -7.29 -3.26 1.11
CA GLY A 108 -6.59 -4.46 1.56
C GLY A 108 -6.45 -4.49 3.08
N GLY A 109 -6.74 -5.64 3.70
CA GLY A 109 -6.70 -5.80 5.15
C GLY A 109 -5.31 -5.58 5.75
N GLU A 110 -4.26 -5.72 4.95
CA GLU A 110 -2.88 -5.34 5.29
C GLU A 110 -2.70 -3.86 5.64
N PHE A 111 -3.64 -2.99 5.26
CA PHE A 111 -3.62 -1.55 5.56
C PHE A 111 -4.53 -1.18 6.73
N SER A 112 -5.02 -2.15 7.52
CA SER A 112 -5.95 -1.89 8.61
C SER A 112 -5.36 -1.16 9.83
N CYS A 113 -4.05 -0.92 9.88
CA CYS A 113 -3.40 -0.15 10.95
C CYS A 113 -3.08 1.28 10.50
N HIS A 114 -3.80 1.80 9.50
CA HIS A 114 -3.60 3.14 8.93
C HIS A 114 -3.70 4.25 9.96
N ASN A 115 -4.61 4.13 10.94
CA ASN A 115 -4.81 5.13 11.98
C ASN A 115 -3.54 5.37 12.80
N GLU A 116 -2.75 4.33 13.06
CA GLU A 116 -1.54 4.46 13.86
C GLU A 116 -0.42 5.18 13.10
N ILE A 117 -0.29 4.89 11.80
CA ILE A 117 0.61 5.66 10.93
C ILE A 117 0.15 7.12 10.83
N LYS A 118 -1.15 7.39 10.66
CA LYS A 118 -1.71 8.76 10.68
C LYS A 118 -1.31 9.49 11.96
N ASN A 119 -1.48 8.85 13.11
CA ASN A 119 -1.23 9.44 14.42
C ASN A 119 0.26 9.69 14.67
N ILE A 120 1.12 8.71 14.38
CA ILE A 120 2.57 8.81 14.61
C ILE A 120 3.19 9.94 13.78
N TYR A 121 2.81 10.03 12.49
CA TYR A 121 3.40 10.98 11.55
C TYR A 121 2.57 12.24 11.32
N SER A 122 1.41 12.37 11.96
CA SER A 122 0.47 13.48 11.76
C SER A 122 0.13 13.71 10.28
N ILE A 123 -0.23 12.63 9.58
CA ILE A 123 -0.54 12.64 8.15
C ILE A 123 -1.97 12.19 7.85
N GLU A 124 -2.40 12.41 6.61
CA GLU A 124 -3.65 11.85 6.11
C GLU A 124 -3.48 10.46 5.48
N TRP A 125 -4.52 9.64 5.58
CA TRP A 125 -4.58 8.34 4.90
C TRP A 125 -5.91 8.20 4.17
N TYR A 126 -5.84 7.94 2.87
CA TYR A 126 -7.00 7.82 2.01
C TYR A 126 -7.17 6.40 1.49
N PHE A 127 -8.41 5.96 1.38
CA PHE A 127 -8.80 4.69 0.79
C PHE A 127 -9.53 4.93 -0.53
N CYS A 128 -9.12 4.20 -1.56
CA CYS A 128 -9.82 4.22 -2.84
C CYS A 128 -11.22 3.61 -2.72
N HIS A 129 -12.10 3.98 -3.64
CA HIS A 129 -13.41 3.37 -3.73
C HIS A 129 -13.29 1.87 -4.08
N PRO A 130 -14.14 1.00 -3.51
CA PRO A 130 -14.16 -0.41 -3.88
C PRO A 130 -14.38 -0.58 -5.38
N TYR A 131 -13.58 -1.43 -6.02
CA TYR A 131 -13.64 -1.73 -7.47
C TYR A 131 -13.29 -0.56 -8.40
N CYS A 132 -12.69 0.51 -7.87
CA CYS A 132 -12.25 1.67 -8.65
C CYS A 132 -10.73 1.63 -8.86
N SER A 133 -10.24 0.66 -9.65
CA SER A 133 -8.79 0.49 -9.89
C SER A 133 -8.14 1.70 -10.56
N TRP A 134 -8.89 2.48 -11.33
CA TRP A 134 -8.40 3.68 -12.02
C TRP A 134 -7.93 4.79 -11.07
N GLU A 135 -8.37 4.78 -9.81
CA GLU A 135 -7.96 5.75 -8.78
C GLU A 135 -6.52 5.51 -8.29
N ARG A 136 -5.91 4.41 -8.72
CA ARG A 136 -4.52 4.01 -8.43
C ARG A 136 -3.73 3.73 -9.71
N GLY A 137 -4.02 4.49 -10.77
CA GLY A 137 -3.40 4.28 -12.08
C GLY A 137 -1.87 4.32 -12.03
N LEU A 138 -1.28 5.07 -11.09
CA LEU A 138 0.16 5.12 -10.87
C LEU A 138 0.69 3.80 -10.30
N ASN A 139 0.08 3.28 -9.22
CA ASN A 139 0.46 1.97 -8.68
C ASN A 139 0.26 0.82 -9.67
N GLU A 140 -0.81 0.82 -10.46
CA GLU A 140 -1.03 -0.21 -11.49
C GLU A 140 0.10 -0.22 -12.53
N ASN A 141 0.47 0.97 -13.04
CA ASN A 141 1.57 1.11 -13.98
C ASN A 141 2.91 0.70 -13.35
N THR A 142 3.24 1.20 -12.17
CA THR A 142 4.50 0.91 -11.47
C THR A 142 4.62 -0.57 -11.13
N ASN A 143 3.56 -1.20 -10.61
CA ASN A 143 3.54 -2.63 -10.34
C ASN A 143 3.69 -3.44 -11.63
N GLY A 144 3.09 -2.98 -12.74
CA GLY A 144 3.30 -3.56 -14.07
C GLY A 144 4.76 -3.52 -14.53
N LEU A 145 5.48 -2.43 -14.27
CA LEU A 145 6.92 -2.30 -14.57
C LEU A 145 7.76 -3.23 -13.68
N ILE A 146 7.49 -3.29 -12.38
CA ILE A 146 8.15 -4.22 -11.45
C ILE A 146 7.97 -5.67 -11.94
N ARG A 147 6.79 -6.01 -12.45
CA ARG A 147 6.50 -7.35 -13.00
C ARG A 147 7.28 -7.71 -14.27
N ARG A 148 7.90 -6.75 -14.96
CA ARG A 148 8.83 -7.03 -16.07
C ARG A 148 10.15 -7.58 -15.56
N PHE A 149 10.58 -7.16 -14.37
CA PHE A 149 11.78 -7.68 -13.70
C PHE A 149 11.49 -8.92 -12.86
N LEU A 150 10.33 -8.94 -12.19
CA LEU A 150 9.90 -10.01 -11.28
C LEU A 150 8.52 -10.55 -11.73
N PRO A 151 8.48 -11.46 -12.72
CA PRO A 151 7.24 -12.00 -13.26
C PRO A 151 6.30 -12.62 -12.22
N LYS A 152 5.04 -12.85 -12.60
CA LYS A 152 4.11 -13.59 -11.74
C LYS A 152 4.69 -14.98 -11.42
N GLY A 153 4.63 -15.37 -10.14
CA GLY A 153 5.22 -16.61 -9.65
C GLY A 153 6.69 -16.50 -9.21
N SER A 154 7.31 -15.33 -9.29
CA SER A 154 8.59 -15.07 -8.65
C SER A 154 8.47 -15.17 -7.13
N ASP A 155 9.39 -15.90 -6.50
CA ASP A 155 9.54 -15.93 -5.05
C ASP A 155 10.43 -14.76 -4.62
N PHE A 156 9.84 -13.77 -3.97
CA PHE A 156 10.56 -12.57 -3.56
C PHE A 156 11.53 -12.81 -2.41
N ASN A 157 11.42 -13.94 -1.69
CA ASN A 157 12.38 -14.30 -0.65
C ASN A 157 13.76 -14.56 -1.26
N LEU A 158 13.81 -15.06 -2.49
CA LEU A 158 15.05 -15.33 -3.25
C LEU A 158 15.62 -14.09 -3.95
N VAL A 159 14.89 -12.97 -3.97
CA VAL A 159 15.34 -11.72 -4.58
C VAL A 159 16.23 -10.98 -3.59
N THR A 160 17.43 -10.59 -4.03
CA THR A 160 18.39 -9.87 -3.19
C THR A 160 18.02 -8.39 -3.08
N ASP A 161 18.45 -7.74 -2.00
CA ASP A 161 18.25 -6.30 -1.84
C ASP A 161 18.96 -5.48 -2.92
N GLU A 162 20.04 -6.00 -3.50
CA GLU A 162 20.72 -5.40 -4.65
C GLU A 162 19.83 -5.38 -5.88
N THR A 163 19.14 -6.50 -6.16
CA THR A 163 18.16 -6.57 -7.25
C THR A 163 17.00 -5.61 -6.99
N ILE A 164 16.49 -5.51 -5.76
CA ILE A 164 15.43 -4.55 -5.41
C ILE A 164 15.89 -3.11 -5.67
N ARG A 165 17.09 -2.74 -5.20
CA ARG A 165 17.67 -1.41 -5.45
C ARG A 165 17.85 -1.14 -6.94
N PHE A 166 18.31 -2.12 -7.71
CA PHE A 166 18.45 -2.00 -9.15
C PHE A 166 17.11 -1.72 -9.83
N ILE A 167 16.04 -2.43 -9.42
CA ILE A 167 14.69 -2.19 -9.95
C ILE A 167 14.22 -0.79 -9.61
N GLN A 168 14.32 -0.35 -8.35
CA GLN A 168 13.92 1.01 -7.93
C GLN A 168 14.62 2.11 -8.75
N ASN A 169 15.93 1.98 -8.96
CA ASN A 169 16.71 2.93 -9.74
C ASN A 169 16.27 2.94 -11.22
N SER A 170 15.94 1.77 -11.77
CA SER A 170 15.46 1.63 -13.15
C SER A 170 14.08 2.26 -13.38
N LEU A 171 13.25 2.37 -12.34
CA LEU A 171 11.92 2.99 -12.39
C LEU A 171 11.97 4.51 -12.23
N SER A 172 13.04 5.03 -11.61
CA SER A 172 13.21 6.45 -11.30
C SER A 172 14.12 7.17 -12.31
N SER A 173 14.44 6.51 -13.43
CA SER A 173 15.32 7.01 -14.50
C SER A 173 14.55 7.63 -15.66
#